data_AF-A0A3C2C2X8-F1
#
_entry.id   AF-A0A3C2C2X8-F1
#
_cell.length_a   1.000
_cell.length_b   1.000
_cell.length_c   1.000
_cell.angle_alpha   90.00
_cell.angle_beta   90.00
_cell.angle_gamma   90.00
#
_symmetry.space_group_name_H-M   'P 1'
#
loop_
_entity.id
_entity.type
_entity.pdbx_description
1 polymer ?
#
loop_
_entity_poly.entity_id
_entity_poly.type
_entity_poly.pdbx_seq_one_letter_code
_entity_poly.pdbx_strand_id
1 'polypeptide(L)'
;MGIVQSTLAERPASKIAILVRSRTHLVEITPLLKQHNIEFESLKITPLKDHLLTRDLFSLARALMHLGDKLAWLSVLRSPWCGLTLDDLLVLSADDSQIIYAQLTNEKTLAKLSQDGQKRAQHLQACLQAILDNQGRFNFVELLTFAIDQLGISRSLSQADTLIKDQFLSIVNTCEQQQSLDVETIKAALDELYAPSETASVKLMTI
;
A
#
# COMPACT_ATOMS: atom_id res chain seq x y z
N MET A 1 10.01 -30.94 -5.91
CA MET A 1 8.53 -30.89 -5.85
C MET A 1 7.85 -32.23 -5.61
N GLY A 2 8.39 -33.35 -6.09
CA GLY A 2 7.77 -34.67 -5.90
C GLY A 2 7.40 -35.01 -4.45
N ILE A 3 8.24 -34.67 -3.47
CA ILE A 3 7.98 -34.98 -2.05
C ILE A 3 6.71 -34.28 -1.52
N VAL A 4 6.50 -33.00 -1.85
CA VAL A 4 5.32 -32.24 -1.37
C VAL A 4 4.04 -32.79 -2.02
N GLN A 5 4.07 -33.07 -3.32
CA GLN A 5 2.93 -33.61 -4.05
C GLN A 5 2.56 -35.03 -3.59
N SER A 6 3.54 -35.91 -3.42
CA SER A 6 3.30 -37.26 -2.89
C SER A 6 2.72 -37.21 -1.48
N THR A 7 3.22 -36.32 -0.63
CA THR A 7 2.73 -36.19 0.76
C THR A 7 1.29 -35.65 0.81
N LEU A 8 0.95 -34.67 -0.04
CA LEU A 8 -0.43 -34.17 -0.16
C LEU A 8 -1.39 -35.20 -0.76
N ALA A 9 -0.93 -36.02 -1.71
CA ALA A 9 -1.73 -37.09 -2.31
C ALA A 9 -2.02 -38.23 -1.32
N GLU A 10 -1.06 -38.58 -0.47
CA GLU A 10 -1.23 -39.61 0.56
C GLU A 10 -1.98 -39.10 1.79
N ARG A 11 -1.83 -37.82 2.13
CA ARG A 11 -2.40 -37.21 3.34
C ARG A 11 -2.89 -35.78 3.11
N PRO A 12 -4.06 -35.59 2.48
CA PRO A 12 -4.57 -34.27 2.08
C PRO A 12 -4.88 -33.34 3.27
N ALA A 13 -5.13 -33.87 4.46
CA ALA A 13 -5.40 -33.08 5.68
C ALA A 13 -4.14 -32.76 6.52
N SER A 14 -2.94 -33.16 6.08
CA SER A 14 -1.71 -32.94 6.86
C SER A 14 -1.13 -31.55 6.65
N LYS A 15 -0.66 -30.93 7.75
CA LYS A 15 0.12 -29.70 7.69
C LYS A 15 1.57 -30.04 7.37
N ILE A 16 2.09 -29.55 6.25
CA ILE A 16 3.47 -29.79 5.79
C ILE A 16 4.29 -28.54 6.04
N ALA A 17 5.35 -28.60 6.84
CA ALA A 17 6.28 -27.49 7.02
C ALA A 17 7.52 -27.66 6.12
N ILE A 18 7.81 -26.66 5.27
CA ILE A 18 9.05 -26.58 4.49
C ILE A 18 9.99 -25.62 5.23
N LEU A 19 11.10 -26.17 5.70
CA LEU A 19 12.10 -25.46 6.49
C LEU A 19 13.30 -25.11 5.61
N VAL A 20 13.63 -23.82 5.52
CA VAL A 20 14.81 -23.35 4.77
C VAL A 20 15.81 -22.64 5.66
N ARG A 21 17.09 -22.73 5.28
CA ARG A 21 18.20 -22.10 6.00
C ARG A 21 18.26 -20.58 5.84
N SER A 22 17.80 -20.03 4.72
CA SER A 22 17.80 -18.59 4.46
C SER A 22 16.54 -18.19 3.71
N ARG A 23 16.10 -16.94 3.91
CA ARG A 23 14.89 -16.41 3.26
C ARG A 23 15.04 -16.28 1.75
N THR A 24 16.26 -16.11 1.24
CA THR A 24 16.54 -16.08 -0.20
C THR A 24 16.07 -17.36 -0.89
N HIS A 25 16.17 -18.51 -0.22
CA HIS A 25 15.66 -19.77 -0.77
C HIS A 25 14.12 -19.82 -0.83
N LEU A 26 13.39 -19.07 0.01
CA LEU A 26 11.92 -19.00 -0.10
C LEU A 26 11.50 -18.30 -1.39
N VAL A 27 12.21 -17.25 -1.80
CA VAL A 27 11.95 -16.50 -3.03
C VAL A 27 12.08 -17.40 -4.26
N GLU A 28 12.98 -18.39 -4.24
CA GLU A 28 13.17 -19.35 -5.33
C GLU A 28 12.15 -20.51 -5.32
N ILE A 29 11.66 -20.91 -4.14
CA ILE A 29 10.71 -22.02 -3.98
C ILE A 29 9.27 -21.58 -4.29
N THR A 30 8.93 -20.33 -4.01
CA THR A 30 7.58 -19.77 -4.18
C THR A 30 7.05 -19.90 -5.62
N PRO A 31 7.79 -19.50 -6.66
CA PRO A 31 7.32 -19.60 -8.05
C PRO A 31 7.07 -21.06 -8.45
N LEU A 32 7.89 -21.99 -7.95
CA LEU A 32 7.74 -23.41 -8.22
C LEU A 32 6.46 -23.96 -7.57
N LEU A 33 6.13 -23.56 -6.33
CA LEU A 33 4.88 -23.99 -5.67
C LEU A 33 3.64 -23.49 -6.43
N LYS A 34 3.69 -22.21 -6.86
CA LYS A 34 2.63 -21.61 -7.69
C LYS A 34 2.47 -22.33 -9.02
N GLN A 35 3.58 -22.67 -9.69
CA GLN A 35 3.56 -23.40 -10.97
C GLN A 35 2.89 -24.78 -10.86
N HIS A 36 2.96 -25.39 -9.67
CA HIS A 36 2.34 -26.68 -9.40
C HIS A 36 0.95 -26.60 -8.75
N ASN A 37 0.33 -25.41 -8.71
CA ASN A 37 -0.96 -25.15 -8.05
C ASN A 37 -1.04 -25.66 -6.61
N ILE A 38 0.07 -25.58 -5.88
CA ILE A 38 0.10 -25.96 -4.46
C ILE A 38 -0.19 -24.70 -3.64
N GLU A 39 -1.29 -24.72 -2.89
CA GLU A 39 -1.56 -23.68 -1.90
C GLU A 39 -0.57 -23.76 -0.74
N PHE A 40 0.02 -22.63 -0.37
CA PHE A 40 0.96 -22.54 0.73
C PHE A 40 0.71 -21.29 1.58
N GLU A 41 0.78 -21.47 2.89
CA GLU A 41 0.91 -20.45 3.89
C GLU A 41 2.39 -20.13 3.98
N SER A 42 2.74 -18.87 3.87
CA SER A 42 4.07 -18.45 4.25
C SER A 42 3.98 -17.28 5.17
N LEU A 43 4.55 -17.49 6.34
CA LEU A 43 5.16 -16.40 7.05
C LEU A 43 6.23 -15.82 6.10
N LYS A 44 5.98 -14.64 5.53
CA LYS A 44 7.04 -13.77 5.00
C LYS A 44 7.61 -14.05 3.58
N ILE A 45 6.78 -14.09 2.53
CA ILE A 45 7.29 -14.20 1.13
C ILE A 45 7.24 -12.90 0.34
N THR A 46 6.13 -12.17 0.39
CA THR A 46 6.07 -10.85 -0.26
C THR A 46 6.44 -9.82 0.80
N PRO A 47 7.59 -9.14 0.67
CA PRO A 47 7.87 -7.97 1.48
C PRO A 47 6.67 -7.02 1.40
N LEU A 48 6.22 -6.49 2.54
CA LEU A 48 5.03 -5.64 2.58
C LEU A 48 5.20 -4.46 1.60
N LYS A 49 6.42 -3.94 1.49
CA LYS A 49 6.83 -2.90 0.54
C LYS A 49 6.57 -3.21 -0.95
N ASP A 50 6.57 -4.48 -1.35
CA ASP A 50 6.42 -4.87 -2.76
C ASP A 50 4.94 -4.99 -3.13
N HIS A 51 4.04 -4.98 -2.15
CA HIS A 51 2.61 -4.98 -2.37
C HIS A 51 2.14 -3.62 -2.91
N LEU A 52 1.33 -3.63 -3.98
CA LEU A 52 0.86 -2.42 -4.64
C LEU A 52 0.10 -1.50 -3.66
N LEU A 53 -0.82 -2.06 -2.88
CA LEU A 53 -1.55 -1.30 -1.86
C LEU A 53 -0.61 -0.62 -0.85
N THR A 54 0.43 -1.31 -0.37
CA THR A 54 1.39 -0.72 0.57
C THR A 54 2.14 0.43 -0.07
N ARG A 55 2.54 0.32 -1.34
CA ARG A 55 3.22 1.42 -2.06
C ARG A 55 2.31 2.64 -2.21
N ASP A 56 1.04 2.41 -2.52
CA ASP A 56 0.07 3.49 -2.66
C ASP A 56 -0.22 4.14 -1.29
N LEU A 57 -0.40 3.34 -0.23
CA LEU A 57 -0.59 3.84 1.14
C LEU A 57 0.65 4.58 1.67
N PHE A 58 1.85 4.10 1.35
CA PHE A 58 3.10 4.79 1.68
C PHE A 58 3.23 6.12 0.95
N SER A 59 2.81 6.18 -0.31
CA SER A 59 2.76 7.44 -1.07
C SER A 59 1.77 8.43 -0.46
N LEU A 60 0.61 7.95 0.01
CA LEU A 60 -0.36 8.76 0.74
C LEU A 60 0.21 9.29 2.05
N ALA A 61 0.85 8.43 2.86
CA ALA A 61 1.49 8.87 4.10
C ALA A 61 2.55 9.95 3.83
N ARG A 62 3.42 9.74 2.84
CA ARG A 62 4.44 10.72 2.43
C ARG A 62 3.84 12.06 1.98
N ALA A 63 2.76 12.01 1.20
CA ALA A 63 2.05 13.19 0.73
C ALA A 63 1.41 14.00 1.88
N LEU A 64 0.85 13.32 2.88
CA LEU A 64 0.24 13.96 4.06
C LEU A 64 1.29 14.53 5.03
N MET A 65 2.45 13.89 5.16
CA MET A 65 3.58 14.43 5.93
C MET A 65 4.15 15.70 5.27
N HIS A 66 4.19 15.73 3.93
CA HIS A 66 4.81 16.80 3.17
C HIS A 66 3.94 17.23 1.98
N LEU A 67 3.12 18.27 2.18
CA LEU A 67 2.27 18.81 1.10
C LEU A 67 3.05 19.28 -0.14
N GLY A 68 4.34 19.61 0.03
CA GLY A 68 5.25 19.97 -1.07
C GLY A 68 5.81 18.79 -1.86
N ASP A 69 5.59 17.53 -1.44
CA ASP A 69 6.10 16.36 -2.16
C ASP A 69 5.24 16.07 -3.39
N LYS A 70 5.63 16.71 -4.49
CA LYS A 70 4.97 16.57 -5.79
C LYS A 70 4.90 15.13 -6.28
N LEU A 71 5.96 14.35 -6.10
CA LEU A 71 6.00 12.97 -6.57
C LEU A 71 5.07 12.06 -5.76
N ALA A 72 4.98 12.27 -4.44
CA ALA A 72 4.02 11.54 -3.59
C ALA A 72 2.58 11.84 -4.04
N TRP A 73 2.27 13.11 -4.25
CA TRP A 73 0.95 13.52 -4.72
C TRP A 73 0.58 12.97 -6.08
N LEU A 74 1.48 13.03 -7.07
CA LEU A 74 1.24 12.45 -8.39
C LEU A 74 1.04 10.94 -8.31
N SER A 75 1.73 10.24 -7.40
CA SER A 75 1.50 8.83 -7.14
C SER A 75 0.09 8.59 -6.58
N VAL A 76 -0.33 9.33 -5.56
CA VAL A 76 -1.68 9.23 -4.96
C VAL A 76 -2.79 9.51 -5.99
N LEU A 77 -2.58 10.51 -6.85
CA LEU A 77 -3.49 10.85 -7.94
C LEU A 77 -3.62 9.71 -8.97
N ARG A 78 -2.54 8.95 -9.19
CA ARG A 78 -2.50 7.81 -10.12
C ARG A 78 -3.03 6.52 -9.51
N SER A 79 -2.99 6.39 -8.18
CA SER A 79 -3.44 5.20 -7.44
C SER A 79 -4.91 4.87 -7.71
N PRO A 80 -5.35 3.61 -7.50
CA PRO A 80 -6.66 3.12 -7.95
C PRO A 80 -7.89 3.89 -7.42
N TRP A 81 -7.78 4.52 -6.25
CA TRP A 81 -8.86 5.30 -5.64
C TRP A 81 -9.10 6.67 -6.30
N CYS A 82 -8.09 7.24 -6.98
CA CYS A 82 -8.24 8.48 -7.74
C CYS A 82 -8.26 8.19 -9.24
N GLY A 83 -7.23 7.51 -9.74
CA GLY A 83 -7.18 6.96 -11.10
C GLY A 83 -7.06 8.02 -12.20
N LEU A 84 -6.40 9.15 -11.95
CA LEU A 84 -6.11 10.14 -13.01
C LEU A 84 -5.25 9.54 -14.12
N THR A 85 -5.53 9.98 -15.35
CA THR A 85 -4.79 9.54 -16.53
C THR A 85 -3.39 10.15 -16.56
N LEU A 86 -2.47 9.57 -17.36
CA LEU A 86 -1.14 10.15 -17.52
C LEU A 86 -1.18 11.55 -18.13
N ASP A 87 -2.12 11.81 -19.04
CA ASP A 87 -2.31 13.13 -19.64
C ASP A 87 -2.75 14.17 -18.59
N ASP A 88 -3.68 13.79 -17.71
CA ASP A 88 -4.12 14.66 -16.62
C ASP A 88 -2.99 14.92 -15.60
N LEU A 89 -2.19 13.89 -15.28
CA LEU A 89 -1.03 14.04 -14.41
C LEU A 89 0.05 14.92 -15.04
N LEU A 90 0.25 14.83 -16.36
CA LEU A 90 1.19 15.68 -17.07
C LEU A 90 0.82 17.16 -16.89
N VAL A 91 -0.48 17.49 -17.00
CA VAL A 91 -1.00 18.85 -16.76
C VAL A 91 -0.67 19.33 -15.34
N LEU A 92 -0.97 18.52 -14.32
CA LEU A 92 -0.68 18.85 -12.91
C LEU A 92 0.83 18.88 -12.60
N SER A 93 1.63 18.18 -13.41
CA SER A 93 3.08 18.15 -13.27
C SER A 93 3.80 19.28 -14.00
N ALA A 94 3.12 20.06 -14.84
CA ALA A 94 3.78 21.07 -15.67
C ALA A 94 4.24 22.31 -14.88
N ASP A 95 3.61 22.62 -13.75
CA ASP A 95 3.96 23.74 -12.89
C ASP A 95 4.69 23.25 -11.64
N ASP A 96 5.89 23.79 -11.41
CA ASP A 96 6.71 23.54 -10.22
C ASP A 96 6.60 24.68 -9.17
N SER A 97 5.94 25.78 -9.52
CA SER A 97 5.80 26.94 -8.62
C SER A 97 4.69 26.77 -7.59
N GLN A 98 3.85 25.75 -7.72
CA GLN A 98 2.69 25.48 -6.88
C GLN A 98 2.66 24.01 -6.44
N ILE A 99 2.33 23.77 -5.17
CA ILE A 99 2.07 22.41 -4.68
C ILE A 99 0.81 21.83 -5.35
N ILE A 100 0.75 20.51 -5.47
CA ILE A 100 -0.37 19.83 -6.14
C ILE A 100 -1.72 20.19 -5.50
N TYR A 101 -1.78 20.31 -4.17
CA TYR A 101 -3.00 20.73 -3.48
C TYR A 101 -3.52 22.09 -3.99
N ALA A 102 -2.67 23.10 -4.12
CA ALA A 102 -3.05 24.42 -4.63
C ALA A 102 -3.53 24.34 -6.08
N GLN A 103 -2.89 23.50 -6.90
CA GLN A 103 -3.30 23.27 -8.27
C GLN A 103 -4.70 22.61 -8.37
N LEU A 104 -5.02 21.68 -7.47
CA LEU A 104 -6.34 21.04 -7.39
C LEU A 104 -7.45 22.01 -6.97
N THR A 105 -7.12 23.11 -6.29
CA THR A 105 -8.09 24.18 -5.94
C THR A 105 -8.24 25.24 -7.03
N ASN A 106 -7.39 25.23 -8.07
CA ASN A 106 -7.39 26.24 -9.12
C ASN A 106 -8.26 25.81 -10.31
N GLU A 107 -9.40 26.47 -10.49
CA GLU A 107 -10.34 26.22 -11.59
C GLU A 107 -9.69 26.29 -12.98
N LYS A 108 -8.71 27.18 -13.19
CA LYS A 108 -8.02 27.31 -14.47
C LYS A 108 -7.12 26.10 -14.77
N THR A 109 -6.58 25.46 -13.74
CA THR A 109 -5.79 24.24 -13.89
C THR A 109 -6.73 23.05 -14.10
N LEU A 110 -7.82 22.95 -13.33
CA LEU A 110 -8.82 21.90 -13.52
C LEU A 110 -9.44 21.92 -14.92
N ALA A 111 -9.70 23.11 -15.48
CA ALA A 111 -10.25 23.25 -16.83
C ALA A 111 -9.35 22.67 -17.94
N LYS A 112 -8.06 22.43 -17.67
CA LYS A 112 -7.11 21.80 -18.60
C LYS A 112 -7.14 20.27 -18.54
N LEU A 113 -7.73 19.69 -17.50
CA LEU A 113 -7.88 18.24 -17.35
C LEU A 113 -9.01 17.73 -18.25
N SER A 114 -8.97 16.43 -18.54
CA SER A 114 -10.07 15.71 -19.16
C SER A 114 -11.36 15.83 -18.32
N GLN A 115 -12.53 15.62 -18.94
CA GLN A 115 -13.80 15.68 -18.20
C GLN A 115 -13.88 14.65 -17.06
N ASP A 116 -13.26 13.49 -17.23
CA ASP A 116 -13.17 12.47 -16.18
C ASP A 116 -12.17 12.88 -15.09
N GLY A 117 -11.00 13.40 -15.50
CA GLY A 117 -9.98 13.94 -14.60
C GLY A 117 -10.49 15.09 -13.73
N GLN A 118 -11.31 15.99 -14.28
CA GLN A 118 -11.96 17.08 -13.54
C GLN A 118 -12.81 16.54 -12.39
N LYS A 119 -13.68 15.55 -12.64
CA LYS A 119 -14.55 14.96 -11.61
C LYS A 119 -13.74 14.29 -10.50
N ARG A 120 -12.70 13.54 -10.88
CA ARG A 120 -11.79 12.86 -9.93
C ARG A 120 -10.99 13.85 -9.09
N ALA A 121 -10.46 14.89 -9.73
CA ALA A 121 -9.70 15.95 -9.07
C ALA A 121 -10.57 16.74 -8.08
N GLN A 122 -11.82 17.06 -8.45
CA GLN A 122 -12.79 17.72 -7.57
C GLN A 122 -13.14 16.85 -6.35
N HIS A 123 -13.37 15.54 -6.56
CA HIS A 123 -13.59 14.63 -5.44
C HIS A 123 -12.40 14.61 -4.48
N LEU A 124 -11.19 14.48 -5.02
CA LEU A 124 -9.98 14.48 -4.20
C LEU A 124 -9.76 15.81 -3.48
N GLN A 125 -10.00 16.94 -4.13
CA GLN A 125 -9.90 18.26 -3.53
C GLN A 125 -10.83 18.39 -2.32
N ALA A 126 -12.07 17.92 -2.42
CA ALA A 126 -13.01 17.91 -1.30
C ALA A 126 -12.52 17.01 -0.14
N CYS A 127 -12.01 15.81 -0.44
CA CYS A 127 -11.45 14.90 0.56
C CYS A 127 -10.23 15.54 1.26
N LEU A 128 -9.31 16.14 0.49
CA LEU A 128 -8.11 16.77 1.02
C LEU A 128 -8.43 17.98 1.90
N GLN A 129 -9.40 18.81 1.51
CA GLN A 129 -9.85 19.92 2.36
C GLN A 129 -10.29 19.40 3.74
N ALA A 130 -11.13 18.36 3.77
CA ALA A 130 -11.58 17.77 5.03
C ALA A 130 -10.43 17.17 5.87
N ILE A 131 -9.42 16.57 5.22
CA ILE A 131 -8.23 16.04 5.91
C ILE A 131 -7.41 17.18 6.52
N LEU A 132 -7.11 18.22 5.73
CA LEU A 132 -6.30 19.36 6.17
C LEU A 132 -6.97 20.16 7.28
N ASP A 133 -8.29 20.30 7.25
CA ASP A 133 -9.07 20.95 8.31
C ASP A 133 -8.95 20.22 9.67
N ASN A 134 -8.53 18.95 9.67
CA ASN A 134 -8.33 18.12 10.87
C ASN A 134 -6.85 17.82 11.18
N GLN A 135 -5.88 18.36 10.42
CA GLN A 135 -4.44 18.06 10.56
C GLN A 135 -3.83 18.44 11.93
N GLY A 136 -4.53 19.25 12.74
CA GLY A 136 -4.13 19.60 14.11
C GLY A 136 -4.99 18.98 15.23
N ARG A 137 -5.99 18.16 14.89
CA ARG A 137 -6.91 17.54 15.87
C ARG A 137 -6.58 16.09 16.17
N PHE A 138 -5.85 15.46 15.26
CA PHE A 138 -5.52 14.05 15.28
C PHE A 138 -4.01 13.88 15.39
N ASN A 139 -3.59 12.75 15.96
CA ASN A 139 -2.24 12.25 15.68
C ASN A 139 -2.16 11.81 14.21
N PHE A 140 -0.95 11.57 13.71
CA PHE A 140 -0.76 11.27 12.29
C PHE A 140 -1.39 9.95 11.88
N VAL A 141 -1.34 8.89 12.71
CA VAL A 141 -2.00 7.63 12.35
C VAL A 141 -3.52 7.78 12.25
N GLU A 142 -4.14 8.58 13.13
CA GLU A 142 -5.56 8.93 13.06
C GLU A 142 -5.87 9.77 11.81
N LEU A 143 -5.03 10.75 11.48
CA LEU A 143 -5.18 11.58 10.28
C LEU A 143 -5.09 10.73 9.01
N LEU A 144 -4.12 9.80 8.96
CA LEU A 144 -3.93 8.87 7.85
C LEU A 144 -5.10 7.90 7.72
N THR A 145 -5.59 7.37 8.84
CA THR A 145 -6.79 6.51 8.87
C THR A 145 -8.00 7.27 8.35
N PHE A 146 -8.21 8.51 8.82
CA PHE A 146 -9.26 9.39 8.34
C PHE A 146 -9.12 9.65 6.83
N ALA A 147 -7.91 9.91 6.34
CA ALA A 147 -7.66 10.10 4.91
C ALA A 147 -8.02 8.87 4.07
N ILE A 148 -7.65 7.68 4.52
CA ILE A 148 -7.98 6.41 3.85
C ILE A 148 -9.51 6.25 3.72
N ASP A 149 -10.26 6.59 4.76
CA ASP A 149 -11.72 6.47 4.75
C ASP A 149 -12.39 7.56 3.91
N GLN A 150 -11.91 8.81 3.97
CA GLN A 150 -12.41 9.92 3.13
C GLN A 150 -12.17 9.68 1.64
N LEU A 151 -11.03 9.07 1.29
CA LEU A 151 -10.70 8.67 -0.08
C LEU A 151 -11.44 7.40 -0.53
N GLY A 152 -12.22 6.79 0.37
CA GLY A 152 -13.01 5.58 0.05
C GLY A 152 -12.16 4.34 -0.20
N ILE A 153 -10.88 4.34 0.15
CA ILE A 153 -9.94 3.24 -0.12
C ILE A 153 -10.46 1.94 0.51
N SER A 154 -10.88 2.00 1.78
CA SER A 154 -11.41 0.86 2.54
C SER A 154 -12.61 0.16 1.86
N ARG A 155 -13.37 0.85 1.01
CA ARG A 155 -14.60 0.30 0.40
C ARG A 155 -14.34 -0.71 -0.71
N SER A 156 -13.13 -0.70 -1.27
CA SER A 156 -12.75 -1.53 -2.42
C SER A 156 -11.70 -2.58 -2.06
N LEU A 157 -11.32 -2.70 -0.79
CA LEU A 157 -10.30 -3.65 -0.35
C LEU A 157 -10.87 -5.06 -0.21
N SER A 158 -10.09 -6.05 -0.65
CA SER A 158 -10.30 -7.45 -0.29
C SER A 158 -10.01 -7.69 1.20
N GLN A 159 -10.33 -8.90 1.70
CA GLN A 159 -9.95 -9.28 3.06
C GLN A 159 -8.42 -9.27 3.26
N ALA A 160 -7.66 -9.75 2.26
CA ALA A 160 -6.20 -9.73 2.29
C ALA A 160 -5.65 -8.29 2.31
N ASP A 161 -6.21 -7.41 1.47
CA ASP A 161 -5.82 -6.00 1.41
C ASP A 161 -6.15 -5.24 2.71
N THR A 162 -7.25 -5.61 3.38
CA THR A 162 -7.61 -5.02 4.67
C THR A 162 -6.54 -5.33 5.73
N LEU A 163 -6.05 -6.58 5.77
CA LEU A 163 -4.96 -6.96 6.68
C LEU A 163 -3.66 -6.20 6.35
N ILE A 164 -3.37 -5.96 5.07
CA ILE A 164 -2.20 -5.18 4.62
C ILE A 164 -2.32 -3.72 5.07
N LYS A 165 -3.50 -3.11 4.90
CA LYS A 165 -3.79 -1.76 5.39
C LYS A 165 -3.59 -1.67 6.91
N ASP A 166 -4.15 -2.62 7.66
CA ASP A 166 -4.06 -2.61 9.13
C ASP A 166 -2.61 -2.79 9.62
N GLN A 167 -1.83 -3.65 8.95
CA GLN A 167 -0.40 -3.78 9.22
C GLN A 167 0.36 -2.49 8.94
N PHE A 168 0.09 -1.85 7.79
CA PHE A 168 0.70 -0.58 7.45
C PHE A 168 0.39 0.51 8.49
N LEU A 169 -0.86 0.65 8.92
CA LEU A 169 -1.26 1.58 9.97
C LEU A 169 -0.59 1.27 11.31
N SER A 170 -0.44 -0.02 11.66
CA SER A 170 0.26 -0.42 12.88
C SER A 170 1.75 -0.05 12.86
N ILE A 171 2.40 -0.09 11.70
CA ILE A 171 3.79 0.36 11.53
C ILE A 171 3.88 1.86 11.78
N VAL A 172 3.02 2.64 11.10
CA VAL A 172 2.97 4.10 11.25
C VAL A 172 2.72 4.50 12.69
N ASN A 173 1.76 3.85 13.37
CA ASN A 173 1.50 4.07 14.79
C ASN A 173 2.74 3.78 15.65
N THR A 174 3.46 2.69 15.38
CA THR A 174 4.67 2.34 16.13
C THR A 174 5.76 3.40 15.99
N CYS A 175 6.01 3.89 14.77
CA CYS A 175 6.95 4.98 14.51
C CYS A 175 6.52 6.27 15.24
N GLU A 176 5.22 6.58 15.24
CA GLU A 176 4.65 7.74 15.92
C GLU A 176 4.82 7.66 17.45
N GLN A 177 4.50 6.53 18.07
CA GLN A 177 4.69 6.32 19.52
C GLN A 177 6.16 6.42 19.93
N GLN A 178 7.08 6.03 19.04
CA GLN A 178 8.52 6.12 19.26
C GLN A 178 9.10 7.51 18.94
N GLN A 179 8.27 8.50 18.59
CA GLN A 179 8.70 9.85 18.20
C GLN A 179 9.72 9.87 17.04
N SER A 180 9.67 8.86 16.17
CA SER A 180 10.54 8.68 15.00
C SER A 180 9.72 8.63 13.71
N LEU A 181 8.58 9.34 13.69
CA LEU A 181 7.70 9.35 12.56
C LEU A 181 8.26 10.22 11.42
N ASP A 182 8.94 9.55 10.49
CA ASP A 182 9.39 10.12 9.24
C ASP A 182 9.36 9.09 8.10
N VAL A 183 9.57 9.57 6.88
CA VAL A 183 9.49 8.77 5.65
C VAL A 183 10.52 7.64 5.64
N GLU A 184 11.75 7.90 6.09
CA GLU A 184 12.83 6.92 6.07
C GLU A 184 12.60 5.85 7.15
N THR A 185 12.11 6.23 8.32
CA THR A 185 11.79 5.29 9.41
C THR A 185 10.63 4.37 9.01
N ILE A 186 9.56 4.89 8.40
CA ILE A 186 8.46 4.04 7.89
C ILE A 186 8.99 3.09 6.80
N LYS A 187 9.81 3.60 5.88
CA LYS A 187 10.39 2.79 4.80
C LYS A 187 11.28 1.67 5.34
N ALA A 188 12.14 1.97 6.31
CA ALA A 188 12.99 0.98 6.97
C ALA A 188 12.15 -0.09 7.71
N ALA A 189 11.09 0.32 8.41
CA ALA A 189 10.17 -0.61 9.06
C ALA A 189 9.43 -1.51 8.04
N LEU A 190 9.07 -0.97 6.87
CA LEU A 190 8.47 -1.74 5.77
C LEU A 190 9.44 -2.73 5.13
N ASP A 191 10.75 -2.43 5.11
CA ASP A 191 11.79 -3.33 4.62
C ASP A 191 11.98 -4.57 5.53
N GLU A 192 11.66 -4.45 6.82
CA GLU A 192 11.80 -5.54 7.80
C GLU A 192 10.54 -6.42 7.93
N LEU A 193 9.39 -5.97 7.41
CA LEU A 193 8.07 -6.59 7.57
C LEU A 193 7.51 -7.17 6.26
N TYR A 194 6.66 -8.19 6.39
CA TYR A 194 6.13 -8.97 5.26
C TYR A 194 4.61 -9.09 5.31
N ALA A 195 3.98 -9.15 4.13
CA ALA A 195 2.53 -9.29 4.01
C ALA A 195 2.02 -10.63 4.58
N PRO A 196 0.80 -10.66 5.16
CA PRO A 196 0.18 -11.89 5.65
C PRO A 196 -0.20 -12.78 4.45
N SER A 197 0.02 -14.09 4.56
CA SER A 197 -0.47 -15.08 3.59
C SER A 197 -1.79 -15.70 4.07
N GLU A 198 -2.62 -16.15 3.14
CA GLU A 198 -3.78 -16.99 3.45
C GLU A 198 -3.36 -18.30 4.13
N THR A 199 -4.23 -18.85 4.97
CA THR A 199 -4.00 -20.13 5.66
C THR A 199 -4.05 -21.28 4.67
N ALA A 200 -3.02 -22.13 4.66
CA ALA A 200 -2.93 -23.26 3.75
C ALA A 200 -2.18 -24.44 4.37
N SER A 201 -2.35 -25.62 3.78
CA SER A 201 -1.83 -26.90 4.28
C SER A 201 -0.30 -26.97 4.27
N VAL A 202 0.36 -26.24 3.37
CA VAL A 202 1.82 -26.17 3.30
C VAL A 202 2.29 -24.88 3.98
N LYS A 203 3.13 -24.96 5.01
CA LYS A 203 3.73 -23.82 5.71
C LYS A 203 5.19 -23.65 5.33
N LEU A 204 5.57 -22.45 4.88
CA LEU A 204 6.95 -22.09 4.61
C LEU A 204 7.56 -21.38 5.82
N MET A 205 8.71 -21.87 6.31
CA MET A 205 9.36 -21.37 7.54
C MET A 205 10.90 -21.36 7.41
N THR A 206 11.56 -20.50 8.20
CA THR A 206 13.03 -20.49 8.34
C THR A 206 13.46 -21.19 9.63
N ILE A 207 14.58 -21.95 9.58
CA ILE A 207 15.22 -22.56 10.77
C ILE A 207 16.17 -21.61 11.49
#